data_AF-A0A519TM36-F1
#
_entry.id   AF-A0A519TM36-F1
#
_cell.length_a   1.000
_cell.length_b   1.000
_cell.length_c   1.000
_cell.angle_alpha   90.00
_cell.angle_beta   90.00
_cell.angle_gamma   90.00
#
_symmetry.space_group_name_H-M   'P 1'
#
loop_
_entity.id
_entity.type
_entity.pdbx_description
1 polymer ?
#
loop_
_entity_poly.entity_id
_entity_poly.type
_entity_poly.pdbx_seq_one_letter_code
_entity_poly.pdbx_strand_id
1 'polypeptide(L)'
;FKHFMLKRLLRIEPPYLAAIFFVLAVNYLGTLSAYYRGEDFNINYFNLLLHLGYLNGFFGHGWLNPVFWTLAIEFQFYLLMGLLFPMLHRTKKYVQISILVLLLVSAYFIKSAGFIFHFLPYFILGIILYFRKSKQWSTKLSTFAELSLIVIIWFTFSRVEFYATTFTWLILLLVQNRKKDLFTWMGKISYSFYLIHVPIGGKIINFSINFFESIEARIAVIIVALFTSILVSYVFYRLIELPALHLSHSFLNKRKSSVDG
;
A
#
# COMPACT_ATOMS: atom_id res chain seq x y z
N PHE A 1 10.20 -16.70 -9.42
CA PHE A 1 10.47 -15.90 -8.21
C PHE A 1 11.31 -14.66 -8.49
N LYS A 2 12.62 -14.77 -8.81
CA LYS A 2 13.55 -13.63 -8.97
C LYS A 2 13.05 -12.52 -9.91
N HIS A 3 12.54 -12.88 -11.08
CA HIS A 3 12.03 -11.91 -12.07
C HIS A 3 10.79 -11.15 -11.57
N PHE A 4 9.90 -11.82 -10.83
CA PHE A 4 8.71 -11.20 -10.25
C PHE A 4 9.08 -10.17 -9.17
N MET A 5 10.00 -10.53 -8.26
CA MET A 5 10.47 -9.63 -7.20
C MET A 5 11.19 -8.42 -7.79
N LEU A 6 12.12 -8.64 -8.73
CA LEU A 6 12.88 -7.54 -9.35
C LEU A 6 11.97 -6.53 -10.05
N LYS A 7 10.93 -7.00 -10.76
CA LYS A 7 9.95 -6.12 -11.41
C LYS A 7 9.23 -5.21 -10.42
N ARG A 8 8.87 -5.73 -9.24
CA ARG A 8 8.18 -4.96 -8.20
C ARG A 8 9.11 -3.99 -7.48
N LEU A 9 10.32 -4.44 -7.13
CA LEU A 9 11.35 -3.59 -6.52
C LEU A 9 11.65 -2.38 -7.41
N LEU A 10 11.98 -2.60 -8.69
CA LEU A 10 12.29 -1.51 -9.62
C LEU A 10 11.11 -0.55 -9.87
N ARG A 11 9.88 -0.96 -9.57
CA ARG A 11 8.69 -0.10 -9.69
C ARG A 11 8.40 0.71 -8.43
N ILE A 12 8.58 0.10 -7.26
CA ILE A 12 8.12 0.65 -5.96
C ILE A 12 9.26 1.37 -5.25
N GLU A 13 10.47 0.84 -5.31
CA GLU A 13 11.62 1.31 -4.54
C GLU A 13 12.10 2.72 -4.96
N PRO A 14 12.24 3.07 -6.25
CA PRO A 14 12.72 4.40 -6.61
C PRO A 14 11.78 5.54 -6.15
N PRO A 15 10.45 5.47 -6.36
CA PRO A 15 9.55 6.49 -5.83
C PRO A 15 9.49 6.50 -4.30
N TYR A 16 9.62 5.34 -3.66
CA TYR A 16 9.68 5.27 -2.20
C TYR A 16 10.91 5.99 -1.63
N LEU A 17 12.11 5.74 -2.18
CA LEU A 17 13.33 6.44 -1.77
C LEU A 17 13.24 7.94 -2.02
N ALA A 18 12.71 8.35 -3.18
CA ALA A 18 12.47 9.75 -3.47
C ALA A 18 11.46 10.39 -2.50
N ALA A 19 10.45 9.65 -2.05
CA ALA A 19 9.51 10.12 -1.04
C ALA A 19 10.17 10.26 0.34
N ILE A 20 11.14 9.41 0.71
CA ILE A 20 11.94 9.60 1.92
C ILE A 20 12.70 10.94 1.85
N PHE A 21 13.41 11.20 0.74
CA PHE A 21 14.10 12.47 0.55
C PHE A 21 13.13 13.66 0.60
N PHE A 22 11.96 13.52 -0.02
CA PHE A 22 10.91 14.53 0.01
C PHE A 22 10.41 14.82 1.43
N VAL A 23 10.14 13.78 2.22
CA VAL A 23 9.74 13.91 3.63
C VAL A 23 10.81 14.64 4.45
N LEU A 24 12.08 14.26 4.28
CA LEU A 24 13.19 14.91 4.96
C LEU A 24 13.30 16.38 4.57
N ALA A 25 13.18 16.70 3.28
CA ALA A 25 13.22 18.07 2.78
C ALA A 25 12.06 18.92 3.33
N VAL A 26 10.83 18.40 3.30
CA VAL A 26 9.65 19.09 3.83
C VAL A 26 9.75 19.30 5.35
N ASN A 27 10.28 18.32 6.08
CA ASN A 27 10.50 18.44 7.52
C ASN A 27 11.57 19.50 7.84
N TYR A 28 12.68 19.51 7.12
CA TYR A 28 13.74 20.51 7.25
C TYR A 28 13.24 21.92 6.93
N LEU A 29 12.53 22.11 5.80
CA LEU A 29 11.91 23.40 5.46
C LEU A 29 10.88 23.83 6.50
N GLY A 30 10.18 22.86 7.12
CA GLY A 30 9.27 23.11 8.24
C GLY A 30 9.98 23.77 9.42
N THR A 31 11.19 23.35 9.78
CA THR A 31 11.94 23.95 10.90
C THR A 31 12.35 25.41 10.67
N LEU A 32 12.36 25.89 9.43
CA LEU A 32 12.60 27.30 9.13
C LEU A 32 11.39 28.19 9.49
N SER A 33 10.22 27.60 9.71
CA SER A 33 9.01 28.32 10.11
C SER A 33 8.94 28.47 11.63
N ALA A 34 8.75 29.70 12.10
CA ALA A 34 8.53 30.01 13.52
C ALA A 34 7.26 29.35 14.10
N TYR A 35 6.34 28.91 13.25
CA TYR A 35 5.07 28.28 13.64
C TYR A 35 5.12 26.74 13.58
N TYR A 36 6.31 26.16 13.41
CA TYR A 36 6.49 24.72 13.41
C TYR A 36 6.32 24.14 14.82
N ARG A 37 5.29 23.32 15.01
CA ARG A 37 5.01 22.60 16.27
C ARG A 37 5.31 21.10 16.18
N GLY A 38 6.09 20.68 15.19
CA GLY A 38 6.51 19.27 15.10
C GLY A 38 7.74 19.00 15.96
N GLU A 39 8.11 17.73 16.09
CA GLU A 39 9.36 17.34 16.76
C GLU A 39 10.57 17.98 16.07
N ASP A 40 11.61 18.25 16.87
CA ASP A 40 12.90 18.75 16.39
C ASP A 40 13.40 17.87 15.24
N PHE A 41 13.91 18.52 14.19
CA PHE A 41 14.46 17.81 13.05
C PHE A 41 15.77 17.12 13.45
N ASN A 42 15.66 15.88 13.88
CA ASN A 42 16.80 15.01 14.17
C ASN A 42 16.74 13.77 13.27
N ILE A 43 17.80 13.57 12.49
CA ILE A 43 17.93 12.40 11.62
C ILE A 43 18.61 11.29 12.40
N ASN A 44 17.83 10.30 12.82
CA ASN A 44 18.38 9.03 13.26
C ASN A 44 18.84 8.23 12.04
N TYR A 45 20.14 8.24 11.76
CA TYR A 45 20.74 7.53 10.62
C TYR A 45 20.49 6.02 10.65
N PHE A 46 20.44 5.39 11.83
CA PHE A 46 20.10 3.98 11.95
C PHE A 46 18.65 3.74 11.51
N ASN A 47 17.72 4.57 11.98
CA ASN A 47 16.31 4.51 11.53
C ASN A 47 16.18 4.73 10.01
N LEU A 48 16.96 5.66 9.45
CA LEU A 48 16.98 5.92 8.01
C LEU A 48 17.46 4.70 7.22
N LEU A 49 18.52 4.02 7.66
CA LEU A 49 19.01 2.80 7.02
C LEU A 49 17.98 1.67 7.06
N LEU A 50 17.20 1.55 8.14
CA LEU A 50 16.15 0.54 8.24
C LEU A 50 15.04 0.71 7.18
N HIS A 51 14.84 1.93 6.66
CA HIS A 51 13.85 2.16 5.59
C HIS A 51 14.23 1.44 4.29
N LEU A 52 15.52 1.24 4.00
CA LEU A 52 15.97 0.52 2.80
C LEU A 52 15.50 -0.93 2.78
N GLY A 53 15.37 -1.55 3.97
CA GLY A 53 14.91 -2.93 4.13
C GLY A 53 13.47 -3.08 4.64
N TYR A 54 12.74 -1.97 4.81
CA TYR A 54 11.44 -1.95 5.51
C TYR A 54 11.50 -2.56 6.93
N LEU A 55 12.62 -2.36 7.62
CA LEU A 55 12.92 -3.03 8.90
C LEU A 55 12.49 -2.22 10.13
N ASN A 56 12.00 -0.99 9.96
CA ASN A 56 11.69 -0.06 11.05
C ASN A 56 10.76 -0.68 12.10
N GLY A 57 9.67 -1.30 11.65
CA GLY A 57 8.70 -1.96 12.52
C GLY A 57 9.27 -3.15 13.31
N PHE A 58 10.31 -3.82 12.81
CA PHE A 58 10.95 -4.95 13.49
C PHE A 58 11.86 -4.50 14.63
N PHE A 59 12.51 -3.35 14.48
CA PHE A 59 13.39 -2.74 15.48
C PHE A 59 12.66 -1.74 16.39
N GLY A 60 11.33 -1.63 16.28
CA GLY A 60 10.52 -0.73 17.12
C GLY A 60 10.69 0.76 16.80
N HIS A 61 11.26 1.10 15.65
CA HIS A 61 11.41 2.49 15.23
C HIS A 61 10.20 3.01 14.44
N GLY A 62 9.87 4.29 14.63
CA GLY A 62 8.83 4.98 13.89
C GLY A 62 9.19 5.17 12.41
N TRP A 63 8.16 5.18 11.57
CA TRP A 63 8.28 5.45 10.14
C TRP A 63 8.33 6.96 9.89
N LEU A 64 9.20 7.40 8.97
CA LEU A 64 9.31 8.83 8.60
C LEU A 64 8.00 9.40 8.06
N ASN A 65 7.22 8.56 7.39
CA ASN A 65 5.84 8.85 7.00
C ASN A 65 4.96 7.73 7.57
N PRO A 66 3.90 8.04 8.33
CA PRO A 66 3.05 7.05 8.98
C PRO A 66 2.32 6.13 8.01
N VAL A 67 2.36 6.37 6.70
CA VAL A 67 1.82 5.42 5.72
C VAL A 67 2.79 4.28 5.39
N PHE A 68 4.11 4.48 5.53
CA PHE A 68 5.13 3.56 5.03
C PHE A 68 5.09 2.14 5.63
N TRP A 69 4.51 1.97 6.82
CA TRP A 69 4.34 0.63 7.39
C TRP A 69 3.52 -0.30 6.48
N THR A 70 2.55 0.22 5.72
CA THR A 70 1.76 -0.63 4.81
C THR A 70 2.60 -1.14 3.65
N LEU A 71 3.62 -0.40 3.19
CA LEU A 71 4.57 -0.87 2.18
C LEU A 71 5.42 -2.03 2.70
N ALA A 72 5.79 -1.99 3.99
CA ALA A 72 6.51 -3.11 4.61
C ALA A 72 5.67 -4.39 4.60
N ILE A 73 4.38 -4.27 4.95
CA ILE A 73 3.43 -5.38 4.88
C ILE A 73 3.23 -5.86 3.43
N GLU A 74 3.13 -4.94 2.48
CA GLU A 74 3.02 -5.25 1.05
C GLU A 74 4.26 -6.00 0.53
N PHE A 75 5.46 -5.60 0.97
CA PHE A 75 6.70 -6.28 0.63
C PHE A 75 6.74 -7.71 1.20
N GLN A 76 6.34 -7.90 2.46
CA GLN A 76 6.17 -9.22 3.06
C GLN A 76 5.17 -10.08 2.27
N PHE A 77 4.08 -9.49 1.78
CA PHE A 77 3.10 -10.18 0.94
C PHE A 77 3.71 -10.66 -0.36
N TYR A 78 4.56 -9.86 -1.01
CA TYR A 78 5.21 -10.27 -2.24
C TYR A 78 6.21 -11.41 -2.05
N LEU A 79 6.93 -11.43 -0.92
CA LEU A 79 7.78 -12.56 -0.58
C LEU A 79 6.95 -13.82 -0.36
N LEU A 80 5.89 -13.73 0.46
CA LEU A 80 4.97 -14.84 0.74
C LEU A 80 4.33 -15.39 -0.54
N MET A 81 3.76 -14.52 -1.37
CA MET A 81 3.14 -14.91 -2.64
C MET A 81 4.16 -15.40 -3.66
N GLY A 82 5.37 -14.84 -3.68
CA GLY A 82 6.41 -15.33 -4.58
C GLY A 82 6.76 -16.81 -4.31
N LEU A 83 6.66 -17.25 -3.06
CA LEU A 83 6.85 -18.64 -2.63
C LEU A 83 5.59 -19.49 -2.84
N LEU A 84 4.42 -19.00 -2.44
CA LEU A 84 3.17 -19.77 -2.44
C LEU A 84 2.45 -19.82 -3.79
N PHE A 85 2.64 -18.82 -4.66
CA PHE A 85 1.89 -18.69 -5.91
C PHE A 85 2.01 -19.91 -6.84
N PRO A 86 3.18 -20.55 -7.03
CA PRO A 86 3.28 -21.77 -7.83
C PRO A 86 2.38 -22.89 -7.32
N MET A 87 2.28 -23.04 -5.99
CA MET A 87 1.41 -24.03 -5.34
C MET A 87 -0.05 -23.61 -5.50
N LEU A 88 -0.38 -22.36 -5.21
CA LEU A 88 -1.74 -21.84 -5.34
C LEU A 88 -2.27 -21.90 -6.78
N HIS A 89 -1.41 -21.80 -7.80
CA HIS A 89 -1.87 -21.76 -9.19
C HIS A 89 -1.97 -23.15 -9.86
N ARG A 90 -1.12 -24.11 -9.50
CA ARG A 90 -0.99 -25.39 -10.23
C ARG A 90 -1.53 -26.62 -9.49
N THR A 91 -1.90 -26.49 -8.22
CA THR A 91 -2.31 -27.63 -7.39
C THR A 91 -3.81 -27.86 -7.39
N LYS A 92 -4.21 -29.02 -6.87
CA LYS A 92 -5.62 -29.37 -6.65
C LYS A 92 -6.24 -28.43 -5.61
N LYS A 93 -7.55 -28.24 -5.73
CA LYS A 93 -8.37 -27.39 -4.86
C LYS A 93 -8.17 -27.62 -3.36
N TYR A 94 -8.04 -28.88 -2.92
CA TYR A 94 -7.83 -29.20 -1.51
C TYR A 94 -6.51 -28.64 -0.97
N VAL A 95 -5.43 -28.66 -1.76
CA VAL A 95 -4.15 -28.07 -1.38
C VAL A 95 -4.25 -26.56 -1.23
N GLN A 96 -4.97 -25.90 -2.15
CA GLN A 96 -5.24 -24.46 -2.06
C GLN A 96 -6.00 -24.13 -0.75
N ILE A 97 -7.05 -24.89 -0.44
CA ILE A 97 -7.83 -24.71 0.80
C ILE A 97 -6.92 -24.92 2.03
N SER A 98 -6.12 -25.98 2.06
CA SER A 98 -5.19 -26.26 3.17
C SER A 98 -4.20 -25.11 3.39
N ILE A 99 -3.64 -24.55 2.32
CA ILE A 99 -2.73 -23.40 2.41
C ILE A 99 -3.48 -22.18 2.98
N LEU A 100 -4.67 -21.87 2.46
CA LEU A 100 -5.44 -20.72 2.95
C LEU A 100 -5.84 -20.88 4.42
N VAL A 101 -6.24 -22.09 4.84
CA VAL A 101 -6.56 -22.39 6.24
C VAL A 101 -5.31 -22.23 7.12
N LEU A 102 -4.17 -22.77 6.71
CA LEU A 102 -2.91 -22.61 7.45
C LEU A 102 -2.53 -21.12 7.62
N LEU A 103 -2.71 -20.32 6.57
CA LEU A 103 -2.51 -18.88 6.62
C LEU A 103 -3.48 -18.19 7.59
N LEU A 104 -4.77 -18.55 7.59
CA LEU A 104 -5.74 -18.02 8.56
C LEU A 104 -5.41 -18.41 10.00
N VAL A 105 -4.97 -19.64 10.21
CA VAL A 105 -4.54 -20.11 11.53
C VAL A 105 -3.32 -19.31 12.00
N SER A 106 -2.34 -19.06 11.12
CA SER A 106 -1.19 -18.22 11.47
C SER A 106 -1.57 -16.78 11.81
N ALA A 107 -2.59 -16.22 11.15
CA ALA A 107 -3.13 -14.89 11.45
C ALA A 107 -3.74 -14.79 12.85
N TYR A 108 -4.32 -15.90 13.35
CA TYR A 108 -4.88 -15.95 14.69
C TYR A 108 -3.80 -15.92 15.78
N PHE A 109 -2.68 -16.63 15.57
CA PHE A 109 -1.58 -16.70 16.54
C PHE A 109 -0.64 -15.49 16.49
N ILE A 110 -0.37 -14.95 15.31
CA ILE A 110 0.59 -13.86 15.12
C ILE A 110 -0.17 -12.55 14.86
N LYS A 111 -0.49 -11.85 15.94
CA LYS A 111 -1.29 -10.60 15.91
C LYS A 111 -0.47 -9.31 15.83
N SER A 112 0.85 -9.40 15.69
CA SER A 112 1.71 -8.21 15.64
C SER A 112 1.49 -7.44 14.33
N ALA A 113 1.18 -6.15 14.45
CA ALA A 113 0.92 -5.25 13.32
C ALA A 113 2.15 -5.00 12.42
N GLY A 114 3.36 -5.39 12.86
CA GLY A 114 4.56 -5.36 12.03
C GLY A 114 4.64 -6.51 11.02
N PHE A 115 3.81 -7.54 11.17
CA PHE A 115 3.84 -8.73 10.35
C PHE A 115 2.59 -8.85 9.48
N ILE A 116 2.77 -9.40 8.27
CA ILE A 116 1.67 -9.68 7.36
C ILE A 116 0.61 -10.61 7.94
N PHE A 117 1.00 -11.51 8.86
CA PHE A 117 0.11 -12.51 9.42
C PHE A 117 -1.18 -11.90 9.98
N HIS A 118 -1.07 -10.77 10.68
CA HIS A 118 -2.22 -10.04 11.17
C HIS A 118 -3.19 -9.63 10.05
N PHE A 119 -2.68 -9.21 8.88
CA PHE A 119 -3.46 -8.70 7.75
C PHE A 119 -3.88 -9.77 6.74
N LEU A 120 -3.49 -11.04 6.93
CA LEU A 120 -3.81 -12.13 6.00
C LEU A 120 -5.31 -12.29 5.67
N PRO A 121 -6.28 -12.05 6.59
CA PRO A 121 -7.69 -12.12 6.23
C PRO A 121 -8.07 -11.23 5.03
N TYR A 122 -7.50 -10.03 4.92
CA TYR A 122 -7.72 -9.14 3.78
C TYR A 122 -7.12 -9.70 2.49
N PHE A 123 -5.89 -10.18 2.55
CA PHE A 123 -5.20 -10.75 1.38
C PHE A 123 -5.88 -12.02 0.90
N ILE A 124 -6.33 -12.89 1.80
CA ILE A 124 -7.01 -14.14 1.48
C ILE A 124 -8.35 -13.88 0.81
N LEU A 125 -9.10 -12.87 1.26
CA LEU A 125 -10.34 -12.45 0.57
C LEU A 125 -10.06 -12.10 -0.90
N GLY A 126 -8.97 -11.39 -1.18
CA GLY A 126 -8.51 -11.10 -2.54
C GLY A 126 -8.07 -12.35 -3.33
N ILE A 127 -7.39 -13.31 -2.68
CA ILE A 127 -6.97 -14.58 -3.31
C ILE A 127 -8.19 -15.43 -3.70
N ILE A 128 -9.19 -15.53 -2.83
CA ILE A 128 -10.42 -16.28 -3.14
C ILE A 128 -11.19 -15.61 -4.28
N LEU A 129 -11.26 -14.29 -4.28
CA LEU A 129 -11.84 -13.54 -5.39
C LEU A 129 -11.10 -13.82 -6.71
N TYR A 130 -9.77 -13.93 -6.68
CA TYR A 130 -8.98 -14.37 -7.82
C TYR A 130 -9.34 -15.79 -8.25
N PHE A 131 -9.50 -16.75 -7.33
CA PHE A 131 -9.93 -18.13 -7.66
C PHE A 131 -11.33 -18.16 -8.29
N ARG A 132 -12.24 -17.30 -7.85
CA ARG A 132 -13.56 -17.12 -8.45
C ARG A 132 -13.46 -16.58 -9.88
N LYS A 133 -12.69 -15.51 -10.10
CA LYS A 133 -12.56 -14.86 -11.42
C LYS A 133 -11.78 -15.71 -12.43
N SER A 134 -10.79 -16.47 -11.95
CA SER A 134 -10.02 -17.42 -12.77
C SER A 134 -10.72 -18.77 -12.97
N LYS A 135 -11.95 -18.93 -12.46
CA LYS A 135 -12.78 -20.15 -12.54
C LYS A 135 -12.11 -21.40 -11.93
N GLN A 136 -11.12 -21.23 -11.06
CA GLN A 136 -10.51 -22.34 -10.33
C GLN A 136 -11.47 -22.91 -9.28
N TRP A 137 -12.26 -22.04 -8.65
CA TRP A 137 -13.28 -22.43 -7.67
C TRP A 137 -14.68 -22.16 -8.20
N SER A 138 -15.65 -22.96 -7.76
CA SER A 138 -17.06 -22.70 -8.06
C SER A 138 -17.53 -21.42 -7.36
N THR A 139 -18.47 -20.70 -7.99
CA THR A 139 -19.05 -19.48 -7.43
C THR A 139 -19.63 -19.72 -6.04
N LYS A 140 -20.34 -20.84 -5.83
CA LYS A 140 -20.94 -21.19 -4.54
C LYS A 140 -19.89 -21.30 -3.43
N LEU A 141 -18.79 -22.03 -3.67
CA LEU A 141 -17.74 -22.17 -2.66
C LEU A 141 -17.03 -20.84 -2.40
N SER A 142 -16.71 -20.11 -3.47
CA SER A 142 -15.97 -18.83 -3.34
C SER A 142 -16.80 -17.83 -2.53
N THR A 143 -18.09 -17.67 -2.87
CA THR A 143 -19.00 -16.80 -2.10
C THR A 143 -19.12 -17.26 -0.65
N PHE A 144 -19.24 -18.56 -0.38
CA PHE A 144 -19.30 -19.06 0.99
C PHE A 144 -18.03 -18.68 1.77
N ALA A 145 -16.85 -18.95 1.22
CA ALA A 145 -15.58 -18.64 1.86
C ALA A 145 -15.34 -17.12 2.02
N GLU A 146 -15.72 -16.32 1.03
CA GLU A 146 -15.68 -14.85 1.08
C GLU A 146 -16.56 -14.33 2.23
N LEU A 147 -17.81 -14.80 2.35
CA LEU A 147 -18.73 -14.41 3.43
C LEU A 147 -18.23 -14.87 4.80
N SER A 148 -17.69 -16.08 4.91
CA SER A 148 -17.08 -16.56 6.16
C SER A 148 -15.92 -15.66 6.61
N LEU A 149 -15.08 -15.20 5.67
CA LEU A 149 -13.99 -14.27 5.98
C LEU A 149 -14.50 -12.89 6.40
N ILE A 150 -15.55 -12.37 5.76
CA ILE A 150 -16.17 -11.11 6.15
C ILE A 150 -16.68 -11.18 7.60
N VAL A 151 -17.29 -12.32 7.98
CA VAL A 151 -17.70 -12.57 9.37
C VAL A 151 -16.49 -12.64 10.31
N ILE A 152 -15.41 -13.32 9.93
CA ILE A 152 -14.18 -13.34 10.75
C ILE A 152 -13.62 -11.92 10.95
N ILE A 153 -13.61 -11.11 9.88
CA ILE A 153 -13.12 -9.73 9.93
C ILE A 153 -13.95 -8.88 10.89
N TRP A 154 -15.27 -9.06 10.91
CA TRP A 154 -16.18 -8.36 11.83
C TRP A 154 -15.84 -8.57 13.31
N PHE A 155 -15.36 -9.77 13.67
CA PHE A 155 -15.01 -10.11 15.05
C PHE A 155 -13.55 -9.82 15.40
N THR A 156 -12.68 -9.64 14.40
CA THR A 156 -11.22 -9.53 14.62
C THR A 156 -10.72 -8.08 14.51
N PHE A 157 -11.34 -7.26 13.66
CA PHE A 157 -10.87 -5.91 13.31
C PHE A 157 -11.87 -4.82 13.69
N SER A 158 -11.45 -3.56 13.53
CA SER A 158 -12.30 -2.41 13.80
C SER A 158 -13.50 -2.34 12.84
N ARG A 159 -14.53 -1.60 13.25
CA ARG A 159 -15.72 -1.34 12.41
C ARG A 159 -15.34 -0.63 11.10
N VAL A 160 -14.39 0.31 11.17
CA VAL A 160 -13.91 1.05 10.00
C VAL A 160 -13.27 0.10 8.99
N GLU A 161 -12.39 -0.79 9.44
CA GLU A 161 -11.74 -1.78 8.57
C GLU A 161 -12.74 -2.77 7.97
N PHE A 162 -13.73 -3.21 8.75
CA PHE A 162 -14.81 -4.07 8.26
C PHE A 162 -15.60 -3.40 7.12
N TYR A 163 -16.05 -2.16 7.32
CA TYR A 163 -16.81 -1.43 6.30
C TYR A 163 -15.96 -1.15 5.07
N ALA A 164 -14.71 -0.73 5.24
CA ALA A 164 -13.79 -0.49 4.13
C ALA A 164 -13.52 -1.75 3.32
N THR A 165 -13.31 -2.90 3.99
CA THR A 165 -13.07 -4.19 3.33
C THR A 165 -14.30 -4.67 2.59
N THR A 166 -15.47 -4.64 3.24
CA THR A 166 -16.74 -5.09 2.64
C THR A 166 -17.10 -4.22 1.43
N PHE A 167 -16.94 -2.90 1.55
CA PHE A 167 -17.16 -1.97 0.45
C PHE A 167 -16.22 -2.24 -0.73
N THR A 168 -14.93 -2.44 -0.46
CA THR A 168 -13.93 -2.78 -1.50
C THR A 168 -14.27 -4.10 -2.18
N TRP A 169 -14.63 -5.13 -1.42
CA TRP A 169 -15.02 -6.43 -1.95
C TRP A 169 -16.27 -6.33 -2.84
N LEU A 170 -17.31 -5.59 -2.40
CA LEU A 170 -18.51 -5.34 -3.21
C LEU A 170 -18.18 -4.61 -4.52
N ILE A 171 -17.33 -3.58 -4.46
CA ILE A 171 -16.88 -2.86 -5.67
C ILE A 171 -16.20 -3.83 -6.63
N LEU A 172 -15.29 -4.69 -6.16
CA LEU A 172 -14.57 -5.63 -7.03
C LEU A 172 -15.48 -6.71 -7.64
N LEU A 173 -16.60 -7.03 -6.99
CA LEU A 173 -17.62 -7.93 -7.53
C LEU A 173 -18.46 -7.26 -8.62
N LEU A 174 -18.93 -6.02 -8.34
CA LEU A 174 -19.90 -5.29 -9.14
C LEU A 174 -19.26 -4.54 -10.32
N VAL A 175 -18.07 -3.96 -10.11
CA VAL A 175 -17.38 -3.14 -11.11
C VAL A 175 -16.50 -4.04 -11.97
N GLN A 176 -17.05 -4.49 -13.09
CA GLN A 176 -16.30 -5.19 -14.12
C GLN A 176 -15.98 -4.22 -15.27
N ASN A 177 -14.68 -4.03 -15.55
CA ASN A 177 -14.16 -3.41 -16.77
C ASN A 177 -14.84 -2.11 -17.23
N ARG A 178 -14.99 -1.13 -16.34
CA ARG A 178 -15.33 0.24 -16.74
C ARG A 178 -14.04 1.03 -16.96
N LYS A 179 -13.58 1.11 -18.22
CA LYS A 179 -12.60 2.13 -18.62
C LYS A 179 -13.29 3.49 -18.60
N LYS A 180 -13.26 4.15 -17.45
CA LYS A 180 -13.58 5.58 -17.35
C LYS A 180 -12.27 6.32 -17.21
N ASP A 181 -12.05 7.34 -18.04
CA ASP A 181 -10.77 8.03 -18.14
C ASP A 181 -10.35 8.66 -16.81
N LEU A 182 -11.30 9.24 -16.06
CA LEU A 182 -11.03 9.82 -14.74
C LEU A 182 -10.54 8.79 -13.73
N PHE A 183 -11.25 7.67 -13.55
CA PHE A 183 -10.85 6.62 -12.60
C PHE A 183 -9.51 5.97 -12.99
N THR A 184 -9.26 5.86 -14.29
CA THR A 184 -7.99 5.36 -14.81
C THR A 184 -6.85 6.34 -14.51
N TRP A 185 -7.08 7.64 -14.67
CA TRP A 185 -6.11 8.68 -14.32
C TRP A 185 -5.84 8.75 -12.81
N MET A 186 -6.89 8.74 -11.98
CA MET A 186 -6.76 8.71 -10.52
C MET A 186 -5.97 7.46 -10.07
N GLY A 187 -6.23 6.31 -10.70
CA GLY A 187 -5.46 5.09 -10.47
C GLY A 187 -3.98 5.23 -10.80
N LYS A 188 -3.62 5.94 -11.88
CA LYS A 188 -2.22 6.15 -12.28
C LYS A 188 -1.43 6.96 -11.25
N ILE A 189 -2.03 7.98 -10.64
CA ILE A 189 -1.35 8.85 -9.66
C ILE A 189 -1.47 8.35 -8.21
N SER A 190 -2.26 7.30 -7.98
CA SER A 190 -2.64 6.84 -6.64
C SER A 190 -1.45 6.51 -5.74
N TYR A 191 -0.38 5.94 -6.31
CA TYR A 191 0.80 5.58 -5.55
C TYR A 191 1.61 6.81 -5.12
N SER A 192 1.87 7.74 -6.04
CA SER A 192 2.42 9.06 -5.70
C SER A 192 1.57 9.79 -4.66
N PHE A 193 0.25 9.77 -4.81
CA PHE A 193 -0.67 10.36 -3.84
C PHE A 193 -0.54 9.74 -2.45
N TYR A 194 -0.52 8.41 -2.39
CA TYR A 194 -0.27 7.67 -1.17
C TYR A 194 1.05 8.08 -0.47
N LEU A 195 2.13 8.30 -1.22
CA LEU A 195 3.43 8.72 -0.65
C LEU A 195 3.46 10.17 -0.17
N ILE A 196 2.73 11.08 -0.83
CA ILE A 196 2.90 12.53 -0.70
C ILE A 196 1.79 13.22 0.11
N HIS A 197 0.59 12.62 0.22
CA HIS A 197 -0.55 13.28 0.86
C HIS A 197 -0.35 13.57 2.36
N VAL A 198 0.33 12.70 3.12
CA VAL A 198 0.61 12.99 4.54
C VAL A 198 1.68 14.07 4.71
N PRO A 199 2.85 14.00 4.03
CA PRO A 199 3.88 15.03 4.17
C PRO A 199 3.41 16.43 3.75
N ILE A 200 2.52 16.53 2.75
CA ILE A 200 1.97 17.82 2.32
C ILE A 200 0.71 18.18 3.12
N GLY A 201 -0.33 17.36 3.05
CA GLY A 201 -1.62 17.65 3.67
C GLY A 201 -1.53 17.76 5.19
N GLY A 202 -0.77 16.87 5.83
CA GLY A 202 -0.53 16.93 7.28
C GLY A 202 0.20 18.21 7.70
N LYS A 203 1.18 18.69 6.92
CA LYS A 203 1.87 19.95 7.22
C LYS A 203 0.97 21.16 7.02
N ILE A 204 0.17 21.20 5.96
CA ILE A 204 -0.80 22.27 5.72
C ILE A 204 -1.79 22.37 6.88
N ILE A 205 -2.37 21.24 7.28
CA ILE A 205 -3.33 21.18 8.40
C ILE A 205 -2.64 21.57 9.71
N ASN A 206 -1.47 21.03 10.01
CA ASN A 206 -0.76 21.35 11.26
C ASN A 206 -0.38 22.84 11.34
N PHE A 207 0.02 23.44 10.22
CA PHE A 207 0.33 24.86 10.16
C PHE A 207 -0.92 25.73 10.34
N SER A 208 -2.04 25.35 9.73
CA SER A 208 -3.28 26.12 9.74
C SER A 208 -3.94 26.21 11.12
N ILE A 209 -3.70 25.22 11.99
CA ILE A 209 -4.26 25.18 13.36
C ILE A 209 -3.85 26.44 14.16
N ASN A 210 -2.74 27.08 13.81
CA ASN A 210 -2.28 28.31 14.47
C ASN A 210 -3.07 29.56 14.07
N PHE A 211 -3.83 29.52 12.97
CA PHE A 211 -4.47 30.69 12.36
C PHE A 211 -6.00 30.58 12.30
N PHE A 212 -6.53 29.36 12.33
CA PHE A 212 -7.94 29.11 12.08
C PHE A 212 -8.57 28.23 13.16
N GLU A 213 -9.45 28.83 13.95
CA GLU A 213 -10.22 28.12 14.99
C GLU A 213 -11.62 27.71 14.52
N SER A 214 -12.21 28.45 13.56
CA SER A 214 -13.57 28.17 13.08
C SER A 214 -13.66 26.89 12.25
N ILE A 215 -14.81 26.22 12.32
CA ILE A 215 -15.05 24.96 11.63
C ILE A 215 -15.06 25.14 10.11
N GLU A 216 -15.61 26.25 9.63
CA GLU A 216 -15.68 26.59 8.20
C GLU A 216 -14.28 26.78 7.62
N ALA A 217 -13.40 27.46 8.36
CA ALA A 217 -12.01 27.65 7.95
C ALA A 217 -11.25 26.32 7.96
N ARG A 218 -11.49 25.44 8.94
CA ARG A 218 -10.88 24.10 8.97
C ARG A 218 -11.32 23.23 7.78
N ILE A 219 -12.60 23.30 7.39
CA ILE A 219 -13.09 22.60 6.19
C ILE A 219 -12.38 23.15 4.94
N ALA A 220 -12.27 24.48 4.82
CA ALA A 220 -11.56 25.11 3.70
C ALA A 220 -10.09 24.66 3.64
N VAL A 221 -9.40 24.59 4.79
CA VAL A 221 -8.02 24.09 4.86
C VAL A 221 -7.93 22.64 4.39
N ILE A 222 -8.84 21.76 4.82
CA ILE A 222 -8.83 20.35 4.40
C ILE A 222 -8.96 20.24 2.88
N ILE A 223 -9.84 21.06 2.28
CA ILE A 223 -10.01 21.12 0.83
C ILE A 223 -8.72 21.58 0.16
N VAL A 224 -8.10 22.66 0.65
CA VAL A 224 -6.81 23.16 0.15
C VAL A 224 -5.71 22.11 0.28
N ALA A 225 -5.62 21.43 1.43
CA ALA A 225 -4.67 20.37 1.69
C ALA A 225 -4.83 19.18 0.73
N LEU A 226 -6.08 18.80 0.44
CA LEU A 226 -6.40 17.74 -0.52
C LEU A 226 -5.98 18.14 -1.95
N PHE A 227 -6.39 19.30 -2.43
CA PHE A 227 -6.03 19.75 -3.78
C PHE A 227 -4.52 19.94 -3.94
N THR A 228 -3.86 20.51 -2.93
CA THR A 228 -2.40 20.66 -2.93
C THR A 228 -1.72 19.28 -2.94
N SER A 229 -2.21 18.34 -2.14
CA SER A 229 -1.69 16.96 -2.14
C SER A 229 -1.85 16.32 -3.52
N ILE A 230 -3.01 16.44 -4.17
CA ILE A 230 -3.24 15.91 -5.53
C ILE A 230 -2.28 16.55 -6.53
N LEU A 231 -2.12 17.88 -6.50
CA LEU A 231 -1.25 18.62 -7.40
C LEU A 231 0.21 18.20 -7.26
N VAL A 232 0.75 18.20 -6.03
CA VAL A 232 2.14 17.80 -5.77
C VAL A 232 2.35 16.33 -6.12
N SER A 233 1.37 15.47 -5.85
CA SER A 233 1.42 14.05 -6.21
C SER A 233 1.44 13.83 -7.72
N TYR A 234 0.74 14.66 -8.50
CA TYR A 234 0.80 14.60 -9.96
C TYR A 234 2.18 15.01 -10.48
N VAL A 235 2.80 16.04 -9.90
CA VAL A 235 4.18 16.43 -10.23
C VAL A 235 5.16 15.30 -9.88
N PHE A 236 5.05 14.75 -8.67
CA PHE A 236 5.87 13.62 -8.23
C PHE A 236 5.69 12.40 -9.15
N TYR A 237 4.45 12.10 -9.54
CA TYR A 237 4.15 11.04 -10.49
C TYR A 237 4.87 11.25 -11.83
N ARG A 238 4.80 12.45 -12.40
CA ARG A 238 5.41 12.74 -13.71
C ARG A 238 6.93 12.71 -13.68
N LEU A 239 7.54 13.20 -12.59
CA LEU A 239 8.99 13.34 -12.49
C LEU A 239 9.71 12.09 -11.95
N ILE A 240 9.03 11.27 -11.16
CA ILE A 240 9.69 10.17 -10.42
C ILE A 240 9.01 8.84 -10.71
N GLU A 241 7.71 8.71 -10.45
CA GLU A 241 7.01 7.42 -10.60
C GLU A 241 6.95 6.95 -12.05
N LEU A 242 6.59 7.83 -12.99
CA LEU A 242 6.45 7.50 -14.40
C LEU A 242 7.79 7.11 -15.05
N PRO A 243 8.91 7.83 -14.82
CA PRO A 243 10.23 7.36 -15.25
C PRO A 243 10.63 6.02 -14.63
N ALA A 244 10.40 5.80 -13.33
CA ALA A 244 10.69 4.52 -12.68
C ALA A 244 9.90 3.35 -13.30
N LEU A 245 8.63 3.59 -13.63
CA LEU A 245 7.81 2.63 -14.37
C LEU A 245 8.41 2.31 -15.74
N HIS A 246 8.78 3.32 -16.53
CA HIS A 246 9.40 3.11 -17.85
C HIS A 246 10.73 2.37 -17.77
N LEU A 247 11.57 2.68 -16.77
CA LEU A 247 12.84 1.97 -16.53
C LEU A 247 12.59 0.49 -16.19
N SER A 248 11.63 0.20 -15.31
CA SER A 248 11.23 -1.18 -14.99
C SER A 248 10.78 -1.93 -16.24
N HIS A 249 9.98 -1.32 -17.11
CA HIS A 249 9.55 -1.94 -18.37
C HIS A 249 10.71 -2.19 -19.35
N SER A 250 11.61 -1.21 -19.53
CA SER A 250 12.75 -1.31 -20.45
C SER A 250 13.75 -2.39 -20.02
N PHE A 251 14.08 -2.44 -18.72
CA PHE A 251 15.01 -3.42 -18.16
C PHE A 251 14.52 -4.86 -18.36
N LEU A 252 13.20 -5.08 -18.24
CA LEU A 252 12.60 -6.40 -18.40
C LEU A 252 12.53 -6.83 -19.87
N ASN A 253 12.26 -5.90 -20.79
CA ASN A 253 12.23 -6.19 -22.22
C ASN A 253 13.62 -6.57 -22.75
N LYS A 254 14.69 -5.87 -22.33
CA LYS A 254 16.08 -6.20 -22.72
C LYS A 254 16.52 -7.59 -22.24
N ARG A 255 16.05 -8.03 -21.07
CA ARG A 255 16.36 -9.36 -20.53
C ARG A 255 15.61 -10.49 -21.23
N LYS A 256 14.46 -10.21 -21.82
CA LYS A 256 13.70 -11.20 -22.60
C LYS A 256 14.38 -11.44 -23.95
N SER A 257 14.83 -10.38 -24.62
CA SER A 257 15.58 -10.50 -25.88
C SER A 257 16.96 -11.15 -25.76
N SER A 258 17.59 -11.15 -24.58
CA SER A 258 18.89 -11.80 -24.36
C SER A 258 18.81 -13.27 -23.93
N VAL A 259 17.61 -13.80 -23.72
CA VAL A 259 17.37 -15.22 -23.35
C VAL A 259 16.80 -15.99 -24.54
N ASP A 260 16.17 -15.31 -25.48
CA ASP A 260 15.58 -15.88 -26.71
C ASP A 260 16.54 -15.82 -27.92
N GLY A 261 17.81 -15.46 -27.73
CA GLY A 261 18.86 -15.44 -28.76
C GLY A 261 20.14 -16.10 -28.25
#